data_AF-A0A2A2K4H6-F1
#
_entry.id   AF-A0A2A2K4H6-F1
#
_cell.length_a   1.000
_cell.length_b   1.000
_cell.length_c   1.000
_cell.angle_alpha   90.00
_cell.angle_beta   90.00
_cell.angle_gamma   90.00
#
_symmetry.space_group_name_H-M   'P 1'
#
loop_
_entity.id
_entity.type
_entity.pdbx_description
1 polymer ?
#
loop_
_entity_poly.entity_id
_entity_poly.type
_entity_poly.pdbx_seq_one_letter_code
_entity_poly.pdbx_strand_id
1 'polypeptide(L)'
;MPNSIQFPLLLLLSLVPVILCQESIVPAIRVVRLQIDYENADISSVQKINKWNSIMRNSVMASLRFINKHWLICGEEEDEKSPIDCGKAQVTGDIVNDHHYQINVTFISGRDPVKNAKVEATSTVFAVSQIGLKGGIFQYTNALKVLGKPSGTLKFDEAFFCYRGQSLVEGDKCRKLFVGRRLRDSEWPANDMDEERTRNVEHNPIRLGTLIAL
;
A
#
# COMPACT_ATOMS: atom_id res chain seq x y z
N MET A 1 49.55 -36.99 56.72
CA MET A 1 49.95 -36.81 55.31
C MET A 1 48.72 -36.99 54.43
N PRO A 2 48.58 -36.14 53.41
CA PRO A 2 47.32 -35.77 52.77
C PRO A 2 47.01 -36.67 51.56
N ASN A 3 45.81 -36.56 50.99
CA ASN A 3 45.64 -36.39 49.55
C ASN A 3 44.22 -35.94 49.21
N SER A 4 44.16 -34.67 48.84
CA SER A 4 43.09 -33.97 48.14
C SER A 4 42.91 -34.54 46.73
N ILE A 5 41.68 -34.84 46.31
CA ILE A 5 41.24 -34.72 44.90
C ILE A 5 39.75 -34.35 44.94
N GLN A 6 39.39 -33.06 44.90
CA GLN A 6 39.10 -32.27 43.70
C GLN A 6 37.66 -32.49 43.18
N PHE A 7 36.83 -31.46 43.37
CA PHE A 7 35.51 -31.29 42.76
C PHE A 7 35.51 -31.63 41.27
N PRO A 8 34.35 -32.06 40.75
CA PRO A 8 33.69 -31.15 39.83
C PRO A 8 32.19 -31.09 40.20
N LEU A 9 31.62 -29.99 40.69
CA LEU A 9 31.45 -28.72 39.99
C LEU A 9 31.19 -28.86 38.48
N LEU A 10 30.38 -29.85 38.07
CA LEU A 10 29.92 -29.99 36.67
C LEU A 10 28.46 -30.43 36.52
N LEU A 11 27.65 -30.27 37.58
CA LEU A 11 26.18 -30.44 37.52
C LEU A 11 25.44 -29.10 37.61
N LEU A 12 26.14 -28.00 37.30
CA LEU A 12 25.59 -26.63 37.25
C LEU A 12 25.89 -25.92 35.93
N LEU A 13 26.40 -26.63 34.93
CA LEU A 13 26.54 -26.09 33.58
C LEU A 13 25.31 -26.44 32.74
N SER A 14 24.56 -25.37 32.46
CA SER A 14 23.68 -25.18 31.31
C SER A 14 22.36 -25.94 31.26
N LEU A 15 21.46 -25.66 32.21
CA LEU A 15 20.12 -25.23 31.81
C LEU A 15 20.23 -23.79 31.29
N VAL A 16 20.89 -23.62 30.15
CA VAL A 16 20.66 -22.43 29.33
C VAL A 16 19.23 -22.64 28.83
N PRO A 17 18.24 -21.81 29.20
CA PRO A 17 17.07 -21.72 28.36
C PRO A 17 17.63 -21.22 27.04
N VAL A 18 17.76 -22.11 26.06
CA VAL A 18 17.84 -21.70 24.67
C VAL A 18 16.50 -21.02 24.45
N ILE A 19 16.46 -19.71 24.72
CA ILE A 19 15.41 -18.84 24.27
C ILE A 19 15.53 -18.95 22.76
N LEU A 20 14.80 -19.91 22.19
CA LEU A 20 14.49 -19.96 20.78
C LEU A 20 13.79 -18.63 20.52
N CYS A 21 14.57 -17.63 20.15
CA CYS A 21 14.07 -16.39 19.59
C CYS A 21 13.49 -16.84 18.25
N GLN A 22 12.23 -17.27 18.27
CA GLN A 22 11.56 -17.76 17.08
C GLN A 22 11.33 -16.54 16.20
N GLU A 23 12.29 -16.31 15.32
CA GLU A 23 12.25 -15.27 14.32
C GLU A 23 11.06 -15.58 13.41
N SER A 24 9.93 -14.94 13.69
CA SER A 24 8.74 -15.14 12.88
C SER A 24 8.83 -14.23 11.68
N ILE A 25 8.94 -14.84 10.50
CA ILE A 25 8.78 -14.18 9.22
C ILE A 25 7.33 -14.32 8.80
N VAL A 26 6.67 -13.19 8.55
CA VAL A 26 5.26 -13.11 8.12
C VAL A 26 5.19 -12.39 6.77
N PRO A 27 4.17 -12.64 5.94
CA PRO A 27 4.00 -11.90 4.69
C PRO A 27 3.80 -10.41 4.97
N ALA A 28 4.47 -9.55 4.18
CA ALA A 28 4.20 -8.11 4.18
C ALA A 28 2.84 -7.80 3.55
N ILE A 29 2.28 -6.66 3.95
CA ILE A 29 1.04 -6.10 3.40
C ILE A 29 1.38 -5.56 2.01
N ARG A 30 0.71 -6.09 0.98
CA ARG A 30 0.84 -5.59 -0.39
C ARG A 30 -0.13 -4.43 -0.60
N VAL A 31 0.37 -3.29 -1.05
CA VAL A 31 -0.42 -2.13 -1.46
C VAL A 31 -0.20 -1.91 -2.94
N VAL A 32 -1.29 -1.81 -3.69
CA VAL A 32 -1.30 -1.59 -5.13
C VAL A 32 -1.89 -0.23 -5.43
N ARG A 33 -1.28 0.48 -6.38
CA ARG A 33 -1.83 1.69 -7.01
C ARG A 33 -2.14 1.41 -8.47
N LEU A 34 -3.40 1.59 -8.84
CA LEU A 34 -3.86 1.62 -10.22
C LEU A 34 -4.01 3.07 -10.65
N GLN A 35 -3.46 3.39 -11.82
CA GLN A 35 -3.66 4.69 -12.46
C GLN A 35 -4.40 4.50 -13.79
N ILE A 36 -5.50 5.24 -13.93
CA ILE A 36 -6.36 5.24 -15.10
C ILE A 36 -6.33 6.66 -15.68
N ASP A 37 -5.82 6.77 -16.90
CA ASP A 37 -5.70 8.03 -17.61
C ASP A 37 -6.89 8.22 -18.57
N TYR A 38 -7.48 9.41 -18.59
CA TYR A 38 -8.52 9.83 -19.53
C TYR A 38 -7.98 11.02 -20.34
N GLU A 39 -7.29 10.71 -21.44
CA GLU A 39 -6.52 11.66 -22.25
C GLU A 39 -7.37 12.65 -23.07
N ASN A 40 -8.68 12.43 -23.16
CA ASN A 40 -9.63 13.28 -23.90
C ASN A 40 -10.83 13.67 -23.01
N ALA A 41 -10.57 13.88 -21.71
CA ALA A 41 -11.61 14.24 -20.75
C ALA A 41 -12.05 15.70 -20.93
N ASP A 42 -13.36 15.95 -20.86
CA ASP A 42 -13.90 17.31 -20.82
C ASP A 42 -13.86 17.84 -19.37
N ILE A 43 -12.74 18.48 -19.03
CA ILE A 43 -12.49 19.05 -17.71
C ILE A 43 -13.54 20.12 -17.35
N SER A 44 -14.00 20.87 -18.35
CA SER A 44 -15.01 21.91 -18.14
C SER A 44 -16.34 21.33 -17.66
N SER A 45 -16.71 20.15 -18.14
CA SER A 45 -17.91 19.43 -17.71
C SER A 45 -17.74 18.80 -16.33
N VAL A 46 -16.55 18.26 -16.03
CA VAL A 46 -16.22 17.71 -14.70
C VAL A 46 -16.37 18.76 -13.60
N GLN A 47 -15.84 19.97 -13.82
CA GLN A 47 -15.87 21.06 -12.84
C GLN A 47 -17.29 21.58 -12.56
N LYS A 48 -18.23 21.42 -13.49
CA LYS A 48 -19.65 21.77 -13.30
C LYS A 48 -20.41 20.77 -12.42
N ILE A 49 -19.85 19.58 -12.20
CA ILE A 49 -20.52 18.52 -11.41
C ILE A 49 -20.25 18.74 -9.93
N ASN A 50 -21.32 19.10 -9.21
CA ASN A 50 -21.28 19.21 -7.75
C ASN A 50 -20.88 17.87 -7.11
N LYS A 51 -19.96 17.93 -6.13
CA LYS A 51 -19.45 16.76 -5.39
C LYS A 51 -18.80 15.69 -6.28
N TRP A 52 -18.21 16.09 -7.42
CA TRP A 52 -17.51 15.21 -8.34
C TRP A 52 -16.62 14.17 -7.65
N ASN A 53 -15.77 14.59 -6.70
CA ASN A 53 -14.87 13.69 -5.97
C ASN A 53 -15.60 12.52 -5.28
N SER A 54 -16.77 12.77 -4.68
CA SER A 54 -17.57 11.73 -4.04
C SER A 54 -18.18 10.79 -5.07
N ILE A 55 -18.67 11.34 -6.19
CA ILE A 55 -19.29 10.56 -7.25
C ILE A 55 -18.25 9.64 -7.91
N MET A 56 -17.13 10.22 -8.34
CA MET A 56 -15.99 9.51 -8.90
C MET A 56 -15.51 8.40 -7.95
N ARG A 57 -15.30 8.71 -6.67
CA ARG A 57 -14.91 7.72 -5.66
C ARG A 57 -15.90 6.56 -5.62
N ASN A 58 -17.19 6.83 -5.47
CA ASN A 58 -18.21 5.78 -5.39
C ASN A 58 -18.24 4.91 -6.65
N SER A 59 -18.09 5.52 -7.82
CA SER A 59 -18.01 4.81 -9.09
C SER A 59 -16.80 3.89 -9.17
N VAL A 60 -15.61 4.38 -8.84
CA VAL A 60 -14.37 3.60 -8.84
C VAL A 60 -14.42 2.48 -7.79
N MET A 61 -14.99 2.75 -6.62
CA MET A 61 -15.19 1.71 -5.59
C MET A 61 -16.13 0.61 -6.07
N ALA A 62 -17.20 0.96 -6.80
CA ALA A 62 -18.10 -0.02 -7.39
C ALA A 62 -17.39 -0.87 -8.46
N SER A 63 -16.55 -0.25 -9.29
CA SER A 63 -15.68 -0.92 -10.27
C SER A 63 -14.74 -1.93 -9.60
N LEU A 64 -14.03 -1.52 -8.53
CA LEU A 64 -13.15 -2.39 -7.75
C LEU A 64 -13.92 -3.56 -7.13
N ARG A 65 -15.08 -3.30 -6.50
CA ARG A 65 -15.93 -4.36 -5.93
C ARG A 65 -16.40 -5.36 -6.98
N PHE A 66 -16.72 -4.88 -8.17
CA PHE A 66 -17.09 -5.77 -9.27
C PHE A 66 -15.94 -6.70 -9.66
N ILE A 67 -14.71 -6.18 -9.77
CA ILE A 67 -13.53 -7.01 -10.04
C ILE A 67 -13.33 -8.00 -8.88
N ASN A 68 -13.37 -7.52 -7.63
CA ASN A 68 -13.16 -8.34 -6.43
C ASN A 68 -14.16 -9.50 -6.30
N LYS A 69 -15.42 -9.27 -6.70
CA LYS A 69 -16.48 -10.28 -6.71
C LYS A 69 -16.16 -11.47 -7.63
N HIS A 70 -15.35 -11.27 -8.66
CA HIS A 70 -14.99 -12.32 -9.63
C HIS A 70 -13.57 -12.84 -9.43
N TRP A 71 -12.67 -11.99 -8.94
CA TRP A 71 -11.26 -12.27 -8.70
C TRP A 71 -10.90 -11.71 -7.34
N LEU A 72 -10.39 -12.53 -6.41
CA LEU A 72 -10.14 -12.13 -5.02
C LEU A 72 -8.91 -11.20 -4.88
N ILE A 73 -8.98 -10.02 -5.50
CA ILE A 73 -7.89 -9.04 -5.60
C ILE A 73 -7.59 -8.34 -4.29
N CYS A 74 -8.48 -8.40 -3.31
CA CYS A 74 -8.30 -7.78 -1.99
C CYS A 74 -7.97 -8.80 -0.89
N GLY A 75 -7.86 -10.09 -1.24
CA GLY A 75 -7.62 -11.20 -0.31
C GLY A 75 -8.82 -12.13 -0.15
N GLU A 76 -8.58 -13.27 0.48
CA GLU A 76 -9.63 -14.23 0.88
C GLU A 76 -10.19 -13.84 2.24
N GLU A 77 -11.50 -13.94 2.44
CA GLU A 77 -12.14 -13.67 3.74
C GLU A 77 -11.69 -14.74 4.75
N GLU A 78 -10.62 -14.45 5.52
CA GLU A 78 -10.14 -15.36 6.57
C GLU A 78 -11.14 -15.44 7.75
N ASP A 79 -12.03 -14.45 7.91
CA ASP A 79 -13.10 -14.41 8.92
C ASP A 79 -14.40 -13.81 8.33
N GLU A 80 -15.53 -14.51 8.48
CA GLU A 80 -16.90 -14.14 8.02
C GLU A 80 -17.40 -12.75 8.45
N LYS A 81 -16.68 -12.03 9.33
CA LYS A 81 -17.18 -10.83 10.01
C LYS A 81 -16.75 -9.49 9.42
N SER A 82 -15.88 -9.47 8.43
CA SER A 82 -15.64 -8.23 7.68
C SER A 82 -15.57 -8.55 6.20
N PRO A 83 -16.49 -8.03 5.36
CA PRO A 83 -16.29 -8.11 3.93
C PRO A 83 -14.89 -7.55 3.64
N ILE A 84 -14.09 -8.28 2.87
CA ILE A 84 -12.84 -7.76 2.29
C ILE A 84 -13.26 -6.82 1.16
N ASP A 85 -13.85 -5.74 1.62
CA ASP A 85 -14.21 -4.62 0.83
C ASP A 85 -12.88 -3.94 0.62
N CYS A 86 -12.39 -3.99 -0.61
CA CYS A 86 -11.34 -3.09 -1.08
C CYS A 86 -11.59 -1.64 -0.58
N GLY A 87 -12.83 -1.29 -0.19
CA GLY A 87 -13.32 -0.50 0.96
C GLY A 87 -12.43 0.54 1.66
N LYS A 88 -11.20 0.21 2.02
CA LYS A 88 -10.22 1.20 2.50
C LYS A 88 -9.42 1.86 1.37
N ALA A 89 -9.80 1.58 0.12
CA ALA A 89 -9.12 2.13 -1.05
C ALA A 89 -9.21 3.66 -1.03
N GLN A 90 -8.07 4.26 -1.26
CA GLN A 90 -7.95 5.68 -1.49
C GLN A 90 -8.13 5.94 -2.98
N VAL A 91 -9.17 6.70 -3.32
CA VAL A 91 -9.43 7.14 -4.69
C VAL A 91 -9.19 8.64 -4.75
N THR A 92 -8.28 9.06 -5.62
CA THR A 92 -8.03 10.46 -5.95
C THR A 92 -8.22 10.68 -7.44
N GLY A 93 -8.56 11.91 -7.81
CA GLY A 93 -8.66 12.32 -9.19
C GLY A 93 -7.97 13.65 -9.38
N ASP A 94 -7.17 13.74 -10.43
CA ASP A 94 -6.24 14.83 -10.67
C ASP A 94 -6.44 15.35 -12.11
N ILE A 95 -6.53 16.67 -12.26
CA ILE A 95 -6.52 17.32 -13.58
C ILE A 95 -5.04 17.50 -13.95
N VAL A 96 -4.59 16.75 -14.95
CA VAL A 96 -3.18 16.78 -15.39
C VAL A 96 -2.95 17.96 -16.35
N ASN A 97 -3.89 18.18 -17.26
CA ASN A 97 -3.96 19.32 -18.17
C ASN A 97 -5.42 19.54 -18.62
N ASP A 98 -5.64 20.50 -19.53
CA ASP A 98 -6.99 20.92 -19.97
C ASP A 98 -7.85 19.81 -20.62
N HIS A 99 -7.23 18.71 -21.05
CA HIS A 99 -7.92 17.58 -21.72
C HIS A 99 -7.62 16.23 -21.07
N HIS A 100 -6.85 16.20 -19.98
CA HIS A 100 -6.38 14.97 -19.36
C HIS A 100 -6.78 14.92 -17.89
N TYR A 101 -7.67 13.98 -17.59
CA TYR A 101 -8.04 13.62 -16.22
C TYR A 101 -7.40 12.30 -15.83
N GLN A 102 -6.88 12.22 -14.61
CA GLN A 102 -6.25 11.02 -14.08
C GLN A 102 -7.00 10.55 -12.84
N ILE A 103 -7.27 9.26 -12.75
CA ILE A 103 -7.79 8.61 -11.54
C ILE A 103 -6.71 7.71 -10.96
N ASN A 104 -6.47 7.86 -9.67
CA ASN A 104 -5.52 7.09 -8.90
C ASN A 104 -6.28 6.29 -7.83
N VAL A 105 -6.00 5.00 -7.74
CA VAL A 105 -6.71 4.08 -6.86
C VAL A 105 -5.69 3.25 -6.11
N THR A 106 -5.55 3.50 -4.81
CA THR A 106 -4.59 2.80 -3.96
C THR A 106 -5.34 1.92 -2.97
N PHE A 107 -5.04 0.62 -2.92
CA PHE A 107 -5.71 -0.32 -2.04
C PHE A 107 -4.78 -1.45 -1.58
N ILE A 108 -5.12 -2.07 -0.45
CA ILE A 108 -4.43 -3.29 0.01
C ILE A 108 -4.93 -4.44 -0.84
N SER A 109 -4.01 -5.12 -1.52
CA SER A 109 -4.34 -6.21 -2.43
C SER A 109 -3.94 -7.56 -1.87
N GLY A 110 -4.61 -8.62 -2.34
CA GLY A 110 -4.16 -9.99 -2.22
C GLY A 110 -2.82 -10.21 -2.93
N ARG A 111 -2.15 -11.30 -2.59
CA ARG A 111 -0.93 -11.73 -3.28
C ARG A 111 -1.28 -12.43 -4.58
N ASP A 112 -0.41 -12.25 -5.57
CA ASP A 112 -0.49 -13.06 -6.78
C ASP A 112 0.05 -14.47 -6.49
N PRO A 113 -0.53 -15.52 -7.10
CA PRO A 113 -1.71 -15.47 -7.96
C PRO A 113 -3.02 -15.25 -7.19
N VAL A 114 -3.88 -14.38 -7.70
CA VAL A 114 -5.25 -14.21 -7.21
C VAL A 114 -6.17 -15.26 -7.84
N LYS A 115 -7.06 -15.83 -7.03
CA LYS A 115 -8.02 -16.84 -7.46
C LYS A 115 -9.29 -16.21 -8.00
N ASN A 116 -9.90 -16.86 -8.97
CA ASN A 116 -11.27 -16.58 -9.35
C ASN A 116 -12.23 -17.09 -8.27
N ALA A 117 -13.30 -16.35 -8.01
CA ALA A 117 -14.27 -16.68 -6.95
C ALA A 117 -15.19 -17.87 -7.28
N LYS A 118 -15.28 -18.29 -8.54
CA LYS A 118 -16.25 -19.31 -9.00
C LYS A 118 -15.63 -20.51 -9.71
N VAL A 119 -14.45 -20.33 -10.30
CA VAL A 119 -13.78 -21.38 -11.08
C VAL A 119 -12.34 -21.53 -10.60
N GLU A 120 -11.74 -22.70 -10.84
CA GLU A 120 -10.32 -22.96 -10.52
C GLU A 120 -9.39 -22.28 -11.54
N ALA A 121 -9.44 -20.95 -11.57
CA ALA A 121 -8.57 -20.12 -12.40
C ALA A 121 -7.77 -19.16 -11.53
N THR A 122 -6.53 -18.91 -11.93
CA THR A 122 -5.60 -18.00 -11.26
C THR A 122 -5.12 -16.92 -12.21
N SER A 123 -4.90 -15.71 -11.70
CA SER A 123 -4.35 -14.59 -12.46
C SER A 123 -3.54 -13.65 -11.56
N THR A 124 -3.15 -12.49 -12.06
CA THR A 124 -2.51 -11.43 -11.27
C THR A 124 -3.46 -10.26 -11.07
N VAL A 125 -3.29 -9.49 -9.99
CA VAL A 125 -4.07 -8.25 -9.75
C VAL A 125 -3.97 -7.30 -10.94
N PHE A 126 -2.79 -7.16 -11.54
CA PHE A 126 -2.60 -6.36 -12.75
C PHE A 126 -3.43 -6.87 -13.92
N ALA A 127 -3.34 -8.16 -14.25
CA ALA A 127 -4.01 -8.72 -15.42
C ALA A 127 -5.54 -8.59 -15.33
N VAL A 128 -6.13 -8.92 -14.17
CA VAL A 128 -7.58 -8.84 -13.99
C VAL A 128 -8.07 -7.38 -13.98
N SER A 129 -7.28 -6.46 -13.43
CA SER A 129 -7.58 -5.03 -13.46
C SER A 129 -7.50 -4.46 -14.88
N GLN A 130 -6.50 -4.89 -15.65
CA GLN A 130 -6.33 -4.51 -17.06
C GLN A 130 -7.45 -5.07 -17.96
N ILE A 131 -7.91 -6.29 -17.69
CA ILE A 131 -9.10 -6.87 -18.33
C ILE A 131 -10.32 -6.03 -17.97
N GLY A 132 -10.47 -5.65 -16.69
CA GLY A 132 -11.56 -4.79 -16.25
C GLY A 132 -11.57 -3.44 -16.96
N LEU A 133 -10.41 -2.79 -17.09
CA LEU A 133 -10.26 -1.56 -17.85
C LEU A 133 -10.69 -1.72 -19.31
N LYS A 134 -10.18 -2.75 -20.00
CA LYS A 134 -10.54 -3.03 -21.41
C LYS A 134 -12.01 -3.41 -21.58
N GLY A 135 -12.59 -4.07 -20.57
CA GLY A 135 -14.01 -4.39 -20.52
C GLY A 135 -14.91 -3.21 -20.20
N GLY A 136 -14.35 -2.01 -19.93
CA GLY A 136 -15.12 -0.80 -19.63
C GLY A 136 -15.52 -0.64 -18.17
N ILE A 137 -15.03 -1.48 -17.24
CA ILE A 137 -15.40 -1.48 -15.81
C ILE A 137 -15.25 -0.10 -15.18
N PHE A 138 -14.22 0.66 -15.58
CA PHE A 138 -13.96 2.03 -15.11
C PHE A 138 -14.70 3.12 -15.91
N GLN A 139 -15.73 2.74 -16.67
CA GLN A 139 -16.59 3.67 -17.42
C GLN A 139 -18.09 3.38 -17.26
N TYR A 140 -18.48 2.25 -16.68
CA TYR A 140 -19.89 1.82 -16.66
C TYR A 140 -20.82 2.73 -15.87
N THR A 141 -20.29 3.43 -14.87
CA THR A 141 -21.13 4.38 -14.13
C THR A 141 -21.41 5.60 -14.98
N ASN A 142 -22.66 6.06 -14.99
CA ASN A 142 -23.05 7.27 -15.74
C ASN A 142 -22.20 8.49 -15.39
N ALA A 143 -21.65 8.53 -14.18
CA ALA A 143 -20.77 9.59 -13.74
C ALA A 143 -19.42 9.62 -14.45
N LEU A 144 -18.74 8.47 -14.63
CA LEU A 144 -17.41 8.44 -15.25
C LEU A 144 -17.47 8.63 -16.78
N LYS A 145 -18.64 8.48 -17.39
CA LYS A 145 -18.83 8.73 -18.84
C LYS A 145 -18.47 10.15 -19.26
N VAL A 146 -18.57 11.13 -18.36
CA VAL A 146 -18.18 12.53 -18.63
C VAL A 146 -16.68 12.66 -18.94
N LEU A 147 -15.84 11.75 -18.42
CA LEU A 147 -14.41 11.70 -18.71
C LEU A 147 -14.10 11.07 -20.07
N GLY A 148 -15.10 10.56 -20.78
CA GLY A 148 -14.91 9.88 -22.06
C GLY A 148 -14.23 8.51 -21.92
N LYS A 149 -13.40 8.17 -22.92
CA LYS A 149 -12.70 6.89 -22.99
C LYS A 149 -11.37 6.93 -22.24
N PRO A 150 -11.11 6.03 -21.27
CA PRO A 150 -9.80 5.92 -20.67
C PRO A 150 -8.81 5.35 -21.69
N SER A 151 -7.53 5.61 -21.42
CA SER A 151 -6.43 4.98 -22.12
C SER A 151 -6.54 3.45 -22.01
N GLY A 152 -6.09 2.74 -23.05
CA GLY A 152 -6.17 1.27 -23.10
C GLY A 152 -5.19 0.57 -22.15
N THR A 153 -4.27 1.34 -21.55
CA THR A 153 -3.19 0.87 -20.70
C THR A 153 -3.41 1.33 -19.27
N LEU A 154 -3.41 0.38 -18.34
CA LEU A 154 -3.44 0.65 -16.91
C LEU A 154 -2.00 0.81 -16.40
N LYS A 155 -1.68 1.87 -15.66
CA LYS A 155 -0.41 1.89 -14.90
C LYS A 155 -0.61 1.24 -13.54
N PHE A 156 0.41 0.53 -13.10
CA PHE A 156 0.36 -0.34 -11.94
C PHE A 156 1.65 -0.20 -11.17
N ASP A 157 1.54 0.27 -9.93
CA ASP A 157 2.65 0.30 -8.98
C ASP A 157 2.28 -0.57 -7.77
N GLU A 158 3.28 -1.22 -7.17
CA GLU A 158 3.11 -1.97 -5.94
C GLU A 158 4.21 -1.67 -4.92
N ALA A 159 3.84 -1.78 -3.65
CA ALA A 159 4.75 -1.63 -2.53
C ALA A 159 4.35 -2.57 -1.40
N PHE A 160 5.33 -2.97 -0.60
CA PHE A 160 5.14 -3.87 0.54
C PHE A 160 5.45 -3.16 1.85
N PHE A 161 4.54 -3.31 2.82
CA PHE A 161 4.62 -2.63 4.10
C PHE A 161 4.55 -3.61 5.25
N CYS A 162 5.28 -3.29 6.32
CA CYS A 162 5.26 -4.04 7.57
C CYS A 162 4.55 -3.25 8.68
N TYR A 163 3.97 -3.97 9.63
CA TYR A 163 3.39 -3.34 10.82
C TYR A 163 4.47 -2.74 11.73
N ARG A 164 4.09 -1.81 12.61
CA ARG A 164 5.01 -1.21 13.60
C ARG A 164 5.78 -2.29 14.38
N GLY A 165 7.09 -2.09 14.53
CA GLY A 165 7.99 -3.04 15.19
C GLY A 165 8.49 -4.20 14.32
N GLN A 166 8.21 -4.17 13.01
CA GLN A 166 8.70 -5.15 12.05
C GLN A 166 9.54 -4.46 10.96
N SER A 167 10.48 -5.20 10.37
CA SER A 167 11.31 -4.72 9.27
C SER A 167 11.03 -5.51 7.99
N LEU A 168 10.96 -4.80 6.85
CA LEU A 168 10.83 -5.44 5.54
C LEU A 168 12.11 -6.23 5.23
N VAL A 169 11.94 -7.48 4.85
CA VAL A 169 13.01 -8.41 4.47
C VAL A 169 12.61 -9.11 3.17
N GLU A 170 13.58 -9.40 2.33
CA GLU A 170 13.36 -10.09 1.03
C GLU A 170 12.39 -9.35 0.08
N GLY A 171 12.11 -8.07 0.33
CA GLY A 171 11.25 -7.23 -0.50
C GLY A 171 9.74 -7.42 -0.28
N ASP A 172 9.31 -8.56 0.24
CA ASP A 172 7.89 -8.89 0.39
C ASP A 172 7.54 -9.55 1.74
N LYS A 173 8.47 -9.67 2.68
CA LYS A 173 8.23 -10.29 3.99
C LYS A 173 8.56 -9.34 5.11
N CYS A 174 7.98 -9.59 6.27
CA CYS A 174 8.23 -8.83 7.48
C CYS A 174 8.82 -9.73 8.55
N ARG A 175 9.91 -9.26 9.15
CA ARG A 175 10.57 -9.91 10.28
C ARG A 175 10.13 -9.21 11.56
N LYS A 176 9.61 -9.96 12.53
CA LYS A 176 9.32 -9.41 13.87
C LYS A 176 10.63 -9.25 14.64
N LEU A 177 11.01 -8.01 14.93
CA LEU A 177 12.11 -7.74 15.84
C LEU A 177 11.57 -7.95 17.26
N PHE A 178 11.84 -9.11 17.86
CA PHE A 178 11.65 -9.28 19.29
C PHE A 178 12.69 -8.43 20.02
N VAL A 179 12.37 -7.16 20.27
CA VAL A 179 13.13 -6.35 21.21
C VAL A 179 12.81 -6.90 22.60
N GLY A 180 13.65 -7.82 23.07
CA GLY A 180 13.57 -8.33 24.42
C GLY A 180 13.82 -7.20 25.43
N ARG A 181 12.76 -6.56 25.94
CA ARG A 181 12.57 -6.07 27.32
C ARG A 181 11.42 -5.07 27.41
N ARG A 182 10.62 -5.24 28.46
CA ARG A 182 9.65 -4.29 29.04
C ARG A 182 9.92 -2.82 28.71
N LEU A 183 9.09 -2.24 27.87
CA LEU A 183 8.59 -0.86 27.97
C LEU A 183 7.07 -1.00 27.80
N ARG A 184 6.35 -1.49 28.81
CA ARG A 184 5.59 -0.65 29.76
C ARG A 184 5.18 0.68 29.12
N ASP A 185 3.88 0.75 28.85
CA ASP A 185 3.06 1.93 28.62
C ASP A 185 3.80 3.24 28.93
N SER A 186 4.31 3.89 27.89
CA SER A 186 4.64 5.30 27.93
C SER A 186 3.91 5.95 26.75
N GLU A 187 2.71 6.42 27.09
CA GLU A 187 1.95 7.44 26.39
C GLU A 187 2.81 8.70 26.21
N TRP A 188 3.50 8.90 25.07
CA TRP A 188 4.17 10.18 24.70
C TRP A 188 4.63 10.20 23.23
N PRO A 189 4.90 11.39 22.63
CA PRO A 189 4.00 12.49 22.27
C PRO A 189 3.64 12.46 20.77
N ALA A 190 2.54 13.10 20.40
CA ALA A 190 2.34 13.57 19.04
C ALA A 190 3.33 14.72 18.78
N ASN A 191 4.45 14.44 18.12
CA ASN A 191 5.26 15.36 17.31
C ASN A 191 6.52 14.60 16.88
N ASP A 192 6.56 14.19 15.62
CA ASP A 192 7.77 13.98 14.79
C ASP A 192 7.32 13.44 13.43
N MET A 193 6.41 14.18 12.78
CA MET A 193 5.99 13.97 11.39
C MET A 193 6.55 15.04 10.45
N ASP A 194 7.53 15.84 10.89
CA ASP A 194 8.07 16.96 10.10
C ASP A 194 9.59 17.14 10.28
N GLU A 195 10.42 16.10 10.08
CA GLU A 195 11.88 16.36 9.97
C GLU A 195 12.69 15.36 9.11
N GLU A 196 12.09 14.81 8.05
CA GLU A 196 12.85 14.11 7.01
C GLU A 196 12.49 14.60 5.60
N ARG A 197 12.12 15.89 5.49
CA ARG A 197 11.84 16.58 4.22
C ARG A 197 12.84 17.70 3.87
N THR A 198 13.86 17.95 4.68
CA THR A 198 14.77 19.09 4.47
C THR A 198 16.26 18.72 4.35
N ARG A 199 16.63 17.44 4.20
CA ARG A 199 18.06 17.06 4.09
C ARG A 199 18.58 16.71 2.70
N ASN A 200 17.82 16.94 1.62
CA ASN A 200 18.30 16.75 0.24
C ASN A 200 18.23 18.00 -0.66
N VAL A 201 18.31 19.21 -0.07
CA VAL A 201 18.59 20.43 -0.86
C VAL A 201 19.48 21.35 -0.05
N GLU A 202 20.81 21.18 -0.17
CA GLU A 202 21.75 22.30 -0.16
C GLU A 202 23.17 21.83 -0.49
N HIS A 203 23.70 22.30 -1.63
CA HIS A 203 25.07 22.72 -1.98
C HIS A 203 24.98 23.04 -3.49
N ASN A 204 24.82 24.29 -3.93
CA ASN A 204 25.84 25.35 -3.91
C ASN A 204 25.20 26.73 -4.25
N PRO A 205 25.90 27.89 -4.09
CA PRO A 205 25.36 29.06 -3.41
C PRO A 205 25.17 30.32 -4.29
N ILE A 206 24.21 31.13 -3.85
CA ILE A 206 24.20 32.60 -3.72
C ILE A 206 25.15 33.42 -4.62
N ARG A 207 24.56 34.28 -5.47
CA ARG A 207 24.93 35.71 -5.52
C ARG A 207 23.69 36.60 -5.62
N LEU A 208 23.39 37.26 -4.50
CA LEU A 208 22.62 38.50 -4.44
C LEU A 208 23.49 39.65 -5.00
N GLY A 209 22.88 40.56 -5.75
CA GLY A 209 23.53 41.79 -6.21
C GLY A 209 22.54 42.76 -6.85
N THR A 210 22.08 43.68 -6.02
CA THR A 210 21.07 44.73 -6.23
C THR A 210 21.47 45.84 -7.23
N LEU A 211 20.45 46.58 -7.70
CA LEU A 211 20.46 47.91 -8.36
C LEU A 211 20.89 47.90 -9.85
N ILE A 212 20.23 48.61 -10.78
CA ILE A 212 19.95 50.06 -10.80
C ILE A 212 18.71 50.35 -11.69
N ALA A 213 17.98 51.40 -11.31
CA ALA A 213 16.92 52.06 -12.07
C ALA A 213 17.42 52.83 -13.30
N LEU A 214 16.67 52.77 -14.40
CA LEU A 214 16.31 53.88 -15.30
C LEU A 214 15.23 53.39 -16.27
#